data_AF-A0A6B9TID2-F1
#
_entry.id   AF-A0A6B9TID2-F1
#
_cell.length_a   1.000
_cell.length_b   1.000
_cell.length_c   1.000
_cell.angle_alpha   90.00
_cell.angle_beta   90.00
_cell.angle_gamma   90.00
#
_symmetry.space_group_name_H-M   'P 1'
#
loop_
_entity.id
_entity.type
_entity.pdbx_description
1 polymer ?
#
loop_
_entity_poly.entity_id
_entity_poly.type
_entity_poly.pdbx_seq_one_letter_code
_entity_poly.pdbx_strand_id
1 'polypeptide(L)'
;MNQLRSSNIPVIRLSDFPLESGNIKREFINFIGNNFESIIASDITSPDAGARIIDDKLKGYEPYRIGTRIATSIFLYSFSGGGTRNGATIRDIKMACLEPEIPMSIIDEALNSMIERLFYIHRQVDLYYFSGEANLNSIVLRKKENIKDEDVREEERRLLGEITGKKIFSVYIWPSSTSDVPDDMKLKLVIPGNAEECSSFLEYKGENPRVYRNTMIFLVEDDAHRHQLVDHIKTRLAWMAVESDRQLSLTDEQKREVKDKIKALTEENREKIRNLYRIVLVPSSRSGLERLDLGMPTYGADIKVDYEIKSKLMEEDKLLESMEPVIIERRYLEGDYIETGRILKSLYTTPGAMRITSQEVLADAIRRGVKKGIFGLGVLDGEPQCTHLGEDCTVSLKPPEIIVNPELCEKCPPDTIEVNVSELEKLAREEKTTREILEEYTEKYREKGCEPEKVEEKLRETIAEGVRAGRFRVDGRELPEFTPDEKLQPLEGDVDATDGEGPIREIELEFSTSLDNMFDIIKIKKAINEDFLNLDAVAEIRIVASDGEMNGEKYGKILETFEQLGIQLKKSIRR
;
A
#
# COMPACT_ATOMS: atom_id res chain seq x y z
N MET A 1 68.31 40.63 -13.86
CA MET A 1 67.67 41.86 -13.35
C MET A 1 67.17 41.57 -11.95
N ASN A 2 67.46 42.43 -10.96
CA ASN A 2 66.98 42.22 -9.58
C ASN A 2 65.47 42.48 -9.52
N GLN A 3 64.65 41.43 -9.69
CA GLN A 3 63.18 41.49 -9.79
C GLN A 3 62.52 42.30 -8.66
N LEU A 4 63.04 42.21 -7.43
CA LEU A 4 62.49 42.92 -6.28
C LEU A 4 62.82 44.43 -6.26
N ARG A 5 63.98 44.83 -6.80
CA ARG A 5 64.43 46.23 -6.77
C ARG A 5 63.55 47.16 -7.61
N SER A 6 62.86 46.61 -8.61
CA SER A 6 61.93 47.33 -9.49
C SER A 6 60.46 47.06 -9.15
N SER A 7 60.17 46.41 -8.02
CA SER A 7 58.80 46.06 -7.61
C SER A 7 58.19 47.14 -6.71
N ASN A 8 56.86 47.28 -6.73
CA ASN A 8 56.11 48.17 -5.84
C ASN A 8 55.81 47.54 -4.47
N ILE A 9 56.60 46.54 -4.05
CA ILE A 9 56.36 45.81 -2.80
C ILE A 9 56.95 46.64 -1.64
N PRO A 10 56.14 47.05 -0.65
CA PRO A 10 56.59 47.95 0.42
C PRO A 10 57.55 47.27 1.42
N VAL A 11 57.44 45.95 1.57
CA VAL A 11 58.26 45.14 2.49
C VAL A 11 58.64 43.84 1.81
N ILE A 12 59.93 43.51 1.77
CA ILE A 12 60.40 42.21 1.26
C ILE A 12 60.03 41.13 2.27
N ARG A 13 59.23 40.15 1.84
CA ARG A 13 58.72 39.03 2.64
C ARG A 13 59.30 37.72 2.15
N LEU A 14 59.12 36.67 2.96
CA LEU A 14 59.53 35.32 2.58
C LEU A 14 58.76 34.80 1.35
N SER A 15 57.50 35.20 1.19
CA SER A 15 56.65 34.88 0.04
C SER A 15 57.14 35.47 -1.29
N ASP A 16 58.00 36.49 -1.25
CA ASP A 16 58.53 37.15 -2.45
C ASP A 16 59.76 36.40 -3.03
N PHE A 17 60.13 35.26 -2.43
CA PHE A 17 61.19 34.40 -2.94
C PHE A 17 60.81 33.75 -4.29
N PRO A 18 61.61 33.90 -5.34
CA PRO A 18 61.22 33.49 -6.68
C PRO A 18 61.46 31.99 -6.89
N LEU A 19 60.54 31.13 -6.41
CA LEU A 19 60.57 29.67 -6.64
C LEU A 19 60.43 29.28 -8.13
N GLU A 20 60.01 30.20 -9.00
CA GLU A 20 59.97 30.03 -10.46
C GLU A 20 61.34 30.29 -11.13
N SER A 21 62.28 30.97 -10.45
CA SER A 21 63.58 31.36 -11.02
C SER A 21 64.54 30.17 -11.06
N GLY A 22 64.85 29.71 -12.28
CA GLY A 22 65.56 28.46 -12.50
C GLY A 22 66.95 28.34 -11.86
N ASN A 23 67.68 29.43 -11.61
CA ASN A 23 69.01 29.33 -10.98
C ASN A 23 68.91 29.27 -9.44
N ILE A 24 68.08 30.13 -8.83
CA ILE A 24 67.92 30.20 -7.38
C ILE A 24 67.18 28.95 -6.87
N LYS A 25 66.14 28.51 -7.59
CA LYS A 25 65.42 27.26 -7.32
C LYS A 25 66.36 26.05 -7.34
N ARG A 26 67.21 25.94 -8.36
CA ARG A 26 68.18 24.83 -8.49
C ARG A 26 69.17 24.80 -7.32
N GLU A 27 69.73 25.94 -6.95
CA GLU A 27 70.62 26.00 -5.78
C GLU A 27 69.90 25.59 -4.50
N PHE A 28 68.67 26.08 -4.28
CA PHE A 28 67.90 25.70 -3.09
C PHE A 28 67.59 24.20 -3.06
N ILE A 29 67.20 23.60 -4.20
CA ILE A 29 66.92 22.17 -4.34
C ILE A 29 68.15 21.31 -4.03
N ASN A 30 69.36 21.75 -4.42
CA ASN A 30 70.60 21.05 -4.09
C ASN A 30 70.79 20.86 -2.57
N PHE A 31 70.25 21.77 -1.74
CA PHE A 31 70.33 21.67 -0.28
C PHE A 31 69.22 20.82 0.34
N ILE A 32 68.00 20.87 -0.19
CA ILE A 32 66.82 20.23 0.42
C ILE A 32 66.47 18.85 -0.15
N GLY A 33 67.01 18.52 -1.33
CA GLY A 33 66.78 17.25 -2.03
C GLY A 33 65.95 17.39 -3.32
N ASN A 34 66.32 16.60 -4.33
CA ASN A 34 65.72 16.63 -5.68
C ASN A 34 64.23 16.24 -5.71
N ASN A 35 63.74 15.49 -4.72
CA ASN A 35 62.33 15.09 -4.61
C ASN A 35 61.38 16.30 -4.43
N PHE A 36 61.87 17.44 -3.95
CA PHE A 36 61.05 18.64 -3.80
C PHE A 36 60.85 19.42 -5.09
N GLU A 37 61.59 19.11 -6.17
CA GLU A 37 61.39 19.76 -7.47
C GLU A 37 59.98 19.49 -8.02
N SER A 38 59.54 18.24 -8.00
CA SER A 38 58.20 17.84 -8.42
C SER A 38 57.11 18.38 -7.50
N ILE A 39 57.41 18.55 -6.21
CA ILE A 39 56.47 19.09 -5.22
C ILE A 39 56.24 20.58 -5.47
N ILE A 40 57.32 21.35 -5.65
CA ILE A 40 57.25 22.78 -6.00
C ILE A 40 56.44 22.95 -7.29
N ALA A 41 56.72 22.13 -8.30
CA ALA A 41 55.98 22.17 -9.56
C ALA A 41 54.48 21.86 -9.33
N SER A 42 54.15 20.77 -8.64
CA SER A 42 52.77 20.29 -8.47
C SER A 42 51.91 21.21 -7.60
N ASP A 43 52.44 21.71 -6.49
CA ASP A 43 51.63 22.43 -5.49
C ASP A 43 51.77 23.96 -5.57
N ILE A 44 52.86 24.49 -6.16
CA ILE A 44 53.18 25.92 -6.09
C ILE A 44 53.26 26.58 -7.48
N THR A 45 54.13 26.09 -8.38
CA THR A 45 54.57 26.89 -9.54
C THR A 45 53.92 26.56 -10.87
N SER A 46 53.47 25.32 -11.12
CA SER A 46 52.85 24.97 -12.41
C SER A 46 51.54 25.74 -12.63
N PRO A 47 51.12 25.97 -13.89
CA PRO A 47 49.88 26.69 -14.17
C PRO A 47 48.63 26.05 -13.55
N ASP A 48 48.62 24.73 -13.44
CA ASP A 48 47.58 23.89 -12.84
C ASP A 48 47.86 23.55 -11.36
N ALA A 49 48.87 24.18 -10.75
CA ALA A 49 49.25 23.88 -9.38
C ALA A 49 48.18 24.27 -8.36
N GLY A 50 48.13 23.53 -7.24
CA GLY A 50 47.15 23.74 -6.17
C GLY A 50 47.06 25.19 -5.69
N ALA A 51 48.20 25.85 -5.46
CA ALA A 51 48.26 27.24 -5.05
C ALA A 51 47.72 28.23 -6.10
N ARG A 52 47.95 27.97 -7.39
CA ARG A 52 47.44 28.81 -8.50
C ARG A 52 45.94 28.72 -8.65
N ILE A 53 45.39 27.51 -8.53
CA ILE A 53 43.94 27.33 -8.58
C ILE A 53 43.25 28.02 -7.40
N ILE A 54 43.93 28.11 -6.24
CA ILE A 54 43.41 28.89 -5.11
C ILE A 54 43.50 30.39 -5.41
N ASP A 55 44.59 30.88 -6.03
CA ASP A 55 44.68 32.27 -6.50
C ASP A 55 43.48 32.64 -7.38
N ASP A 56 43.12 31.78 -8.34
CA ASP A 56 42.02 32.03 -9.28
C ASP A 56 40.62 31.92 -8.63
N LYS A 57 40.49 31.18 -7.53
CA LYS A 57 39.22 31.04 -6.78
C LYS A 57 38.90 32.26 -5.93
N LEU A 58 39.91 32.99 -5.46
CA LEU A 58 39.75 34.15 -4.58
C LEU A 58 39.36 35.39 -5.39
N LYS A 59 38.07 35.46 -5.76
CA LYS A 59 37.53 36.53 -6.61
C LYS A 59 37.81 37.93 -6.05
N GLY A 60 38.39 38.79 -6.88
CA GLY A 60 38.79 40.16 -6.51
C GLY A 60 40.17 40.28 -5.86
N TYR A 61 40.84 39.16 -5.56
CA TYR A 61 42.18 39.11 -5.00
C TYR A 61 43.20 38.40 -5.90
N GLU A 62 42.83 38.05 -7.13
CA GLU A 62 43.66 37.33 -8.10
C GLU A 62 45.03 38.00 -8.33
N PRO A 63 45.15 39.35 -8.47
CA PRO A 63 46.43 40.00 -8.68
C PRO A 63 47.43 39.82 -7.52
N TYR A 64 46.93 39.56 -6.31
CA TYR A 64 47.77 39.42 -5.12
C TYR A 64 48.37 38.03 -4.96
N ARG A 65 47.89 37.03 -5.73
CA ARG A 65 48.40 35.65 -5.71
C ARG A 65 48.60 35.10 -4.29
N ILE A 66 47.57 35.29 -3.46
CA ILE A 66 47.58 34.96 -2.02
C ILE A 66 47.95 33.49 -1.80
N GLY A 67 47.37 32.60 -2.61
CA GLY A 67 47.66 31.19 -2.62
C GLY A 67 49.13 30.89 -2.94
N THR A 68 49.68 31.46 -4.01
CA THR A 68 51.13 31.31 -4.29
C THR A 68 51.97 31.78 -3.09
N ARG A 69 51.64 32.94 -2.50
CA ARG A 69 52.41 33.54 -1.40
C ARG A 69 52.41 32.69 -0.13
N ILE A 70 51.23 32.19 0.27
CA ILE A 70 51.10 31.30 1.43
C ILE A 70 51.92 30.03 1.21
N ALA A 71 51.73 29.35 0.06
CA ALA A 71 52.42 28.10 -0.25
C ALA A 71 53.95 28.27 -0.29
N THR A 72 54.43 29.35 -0.91
CA THR A 72 55.86 29.70 -0.97
C THR A 72 56.45 29.92 0.43
N SER A 73 55.72 30.64 1.28
CA SER A 73 56.15 30.91 2.65
C SER A 73 56.24 29.63 3.47
N ILE A 74 55.18 28.81 3.45
CA ILE A 74 55.13 27.53 4.17
C ILE A 74 56.25 26.60 3.69
N PHE A 75 56.47 26.52 2.36
CA PHE A 75 57.54 25.72 1.79
C PHE A 75 58.91 26.14 2.33
N LEU A 76 59.22 27.44 2.33
CA LEU A 76 60.50 27.91 2.84
C LEU A 76 60.64 27.70 4.36
N TYR A 77 59.60 27.96 5.14
CA TYR A 77 59.57 27.68 6.58
C TYR A 77 59.72 26.20 6.93
N SER A 78 59.43 25.30 5.98
CA SER A 78 59.63 23.85 6.16
C SER A 78 61.11 23.47 6.26
N PHE A 79 62.01 24.32 5.72
CA PHE A 79 63.46 24.07 5.68
C PHE A 79 64.28 25.13 6.42
N SER A 80 63.71 26.27 6.79
CA SER A 80 64.44 27.39 7.38
C SER A 80 64.58 27.35 8.92
N GLY A 81 64.44 26.18 9.56
CA GLY A 81 64.44 26.02 11.01
C GLY A 81 65.70 25.32 11.56
N GLY A 82 66.79 26.06 11.80
CA GLY A 82 68.04 25.55 12.39
C GLY A 82 67.97 25.07 13.85
N GLY A 83 66.81 24.63 14.33
CA GLY A 83 66.66 24.08 15.67
C GLY A 83 65.19 24.00 16.11
N THR A 84 64.70 22.78 16.29
CA THR A 84 63.47 22.36 17.00
C THR A 84 62.09 22.42 16.32
N ARG A 85 61.81 23.27 15.32
CA ARG A 85 60.49 23.28 14.62
C ARG A 85 60.63 23.53 13.11
N ASN A 86 60.18 22.57 12.31
CA ASN A 86 60.03 22.71 10.86
C ASN A 86 58.58 23.14 10.57
N GLY A 87 58.38 24.23 9.83
CA GLY A 87 57.05 24.72 9.44
C GLY A 87 56.73 26.15 9.90
N ALA A 88 55.69 26.72 9.31
CA ALA A 88 55.18 28.06 9.56
C ALA A 88 54.00 28.03 10.52
N THR A 89 53.94 28.97 11.47
CA THR A 89 52.71 29.23 12.22
C THR A 89 51.73 30.06 11.39
N ILE A 90 50.46 30.11 11.80
CA ILE A 90 49.48 31.03 11.18
C ILE A 90 49.96 32.49 11.20
N ARG A 91 50.71 32.88 12.23
CA ARG A 91 51.26 34.23 12.37
C ARG A 91 52.34 34.48 11.31
N ASP A 92 53.22 33.51 11.08
CA ASP A 92 54.26 33.61 10.07
C ASP A 92 53.66 33.72 8.66
N ILE A 93 52.62 32.93 8.38
CA ILE A 93 51.89 32.95 7.11
C ILE A 93 51.24 34.33 6.89
N LYS A 94 50.52 34.85 7.88
CA LYS A 94 49.88 36.17 7.81
C LYS A 94 50.87 37.30 7.60
N MET A 95 52.01 37.25 8.30
CA MET A 95 53.09 38.22 8.12
C MET A 95 53.69 38.15 6.72
N ALA A 96 53.89 36.95 6.18
CA ALA A 96 54.43 36.76 4.85
C ALA A 96 53.46 37.16 3.72
N CYS A 97 52.16 37.29 4.01
CA CYS A 97 51.14 37.68 3.03
C CYS A 97 50.55 39.08 3.29
N LEU A 98 51.13 39.84 4.22
CA LEU A 98 50.62 41.15 4.63
C LEU A 98 50.57 42.13 3.45
N GLU A 99 49.38 42.66 3.18
CA GLU A 99 49.11 43.80 2.29
C GLU A 99 47.99 44.64 2.91
N PRO A 100 48.00 45.99 2.76
CA PRO A 100 46.95 46.86 3.29
C PRO A 100 45.54 46.52 2.79
N GLU A 101 45.42 46.06 1.53
CA GLU A 101 44.15 45.81 0.85
C GLU A 101 43.59 44.40 1.11
N ILE A 102 44.34 43.52 1.78
CA ILE A 102 43.94 42.12 2.00
C ILE A 102 43.51 41.91 3.45
N PRO A 103 42.22 41.60 3.71
CA PRO A 103 41.76 41.22 5.03
C PRO A 103 42.39 39.89 5.48
N MET A 104 42.74 39.79 6.76
CA MET A 104 43.35 38.58 7.33
C MET A 104 42.46 37.33 7.22
N SER A 105 41.13 37.49 7.17
CA SER A 105 40.18 36.40 6.99
C SER A 105 40.29 35.72 5.62
N ILE A 106 40.68 36.47 4.58
CA ILE A 106 40.89 35.92 3.23
C ILE A 106 42.14 35.02 3.23
N ILE A 107 43.17 35.39 4.00
CA ILE A 107 44.35 34.56 4.20
C ILE A 107 43.99 33.27 4.96
N ASP A 108 43.14 33.36 5.98
CA ASP A 108 42.65 32.19 6.72
C ASP A 108 41.84 31.24 5.81
N GLU A 109 40.94 31.79 4.98
CA GLU A 109 40.17 31.01 4.00
C GLU A 109 41.07 30.33 2.96
N ALA A 110 42.03 31.07 2.40
CA ALA A 110 42.99 30.54 1.43
C ALA A 110 43.84 29.42 2.03
N LEU A 111 44.31 29.57 3.28
CA LEU A 111 45.07 28.55 3.97
C LEU A 111 44.23 27.28 4.24
N ASN A 112 42.98 27.42 4.66
CA ASN A 112 42.09 26.27 4.86
C ASN A 112 41.87 25.52 3.54
N SER A 113 41.62 26.24 2.45
CA SER A 113 41.50 25.67 1.11
C SER A 113 42.77 24.95 0.65
N MET A 114 43.95 25.40 1.08
CA MET A 114 45.22 24.71 0.78
C MET A 114 45.35 23.37 1.48
N ILE A 115 45.03 23.31 2.77
CA ILE A 115 45.16 22.09 3.57
C ILE A 115 44.31 20.96 2.96
N GLU A 116 43.17 21.32 2.36
CA GLU A 116 42.27 20.38 1.70
C GLU A 116 42.75 19.95 0.30
N ARG A 117 43.59 20.75 -0.37
CA ARG A 117 43.82 20.62 -1.81
C ARG A 117 45.26 20.36 -2.23
N LEU A 118 46.25 20.91 -1.54
CA LEU A 118 47.66 20.70 -1.87
C LEU A 118 48.09 19.30 -1.46
N PHE A 119 48.93 18.67 -2.29
CA PHE A 119 49.24 17.27 -2.12
C PHE A 119 50.26 16.98 -1.01
N TYR A 120 51.15 17.93 -0.74
CA TYR A 120 52.32 17.74 0.10
C TYR A 120 52.37 18.67 1.31
N ILE A 121 51.31 19.46 1.53
CA ILE A 121 51.17 20.27 2.74
C ILE A 121 50.66 19.41 3.89
N HIS A 122 51.26 19.59 5.06
CA HIS A 122 50.92 18.93 6.31
C HIS A 122 50.67 19.97 7.40
N ARG A 123 49.80 19.63 8.35
CA ARG A 123 49.57 20.43 9.55
C ARG A 123 49.84 19.56 10.78
N GLN A 124 50.70 20.04 11.66
CA GLN A 124 50.96 19.40 12.95
C GLN A 124 50.81 20.43 14.06
N VAL A 125 49.81 20.26 14.91
CA VAL A 125 49.43 21.22 15.97
C VAL A 125 49.17 22.61 15.38
N ASP A 126 50.13 23.53 15.48
CA ASP A 126 50.07 24.93 15.03
C ASP A 126 51.02 25.22 13.86
N LEU A 127 51.72 24.21 13.35
CA LEU A 127 52.71 24.33 12.27
C LEU A 127 52.19 23.75 10.96
N TYR A 128 52.40 24.50 9.89
CA TYR A 128 52.16 24.11 8.51
C TYR A 128 53.49 23.88 7.82
N TYR A 129 53.66 22.77 7.11
CA TYR A 129 54.92 22.47 6.43
C TYR A 129 54.70 21.60 5.20
N PHE A 130 55.66 21.62 4.27
CA PHE A 130 55.75 20.68 3.17
C PHE A 130 56.62 19.50 3.56
N SER A 131 56.15 18.29 3.24
CA SER A 131 56.92 17.06 3.36
C SER A 131 57.18 16.45 2.00
N GLY A 132 58.21 15.60 1.90
CA GLY A 132 58.43 14.76 0.71
C GLY A 132 57.32 13.72 0.50
N GLU A 133 56.57 13.42 1.56
CA GLU A 133 55.47 12.47 1.56
C GLU A 133 54.14 13.19 1.28
N ALA A 134 53.29 12.58 0.46
CA ALA A 134 51.94 13.09 0.20
C ALA A 134 51.08 12.97 1.48
N ASN A 135 50.18 13.93 1.70
CA ASN A 135 49.25 13.86 2.84
C ASN A 135 48.15 12.80 2.63
N LEU A 136 47.47 12.44 3.72
CA LEU A 136 46.42 11.41 3.69
C LEU A 136 45.33 11.71 2.66
N ASN A 137 44.84 12.95 2.61
CA ASN A 137 43.79 13.38 1.66
C ASN A 137 44.20 13.11 0.21
N SER A 138 45.47 13.35 -0.10
CA SER A 138 46.04 13.13 -1.44
C SER A 138 46.10 11.66 -1.81
N ILE A 139 46.54 10.84 -0.87
CA ILE A 139 46.62 9.39 -1.07
C ILE A 139 45.20 8.84 -1.27
N VAL A 140 44.24 9.28 -0.46
CA VAL A 140 42.83 8.93 -0.59
C VAL A 140 42.27 9.36 -1.94
N LEU A 141 42.53 10.59 -2.40
CA LEU A 141 42.04 11.07 -3.69
C LEU A 141 42.58 10.19 -4.84
N ARG A 142 43.87 9.88 -4.85
CA ARG A 142 44.47 8.98 -5.84
C ARG A 142 43.89 7.58 -5.78
N LYS A 143 43.67 7.03 -4.58
CA LYS A 143 43.03 5.71 -4.41
C LYS A 143 41.58 5.76 -4.90
N LYS A 144 40.84 6.83 -4.62
CA LYS A 144 39.45 7.06 -5.04
C LYS A 144 39.28 7.08 -6.55
N GLU A 145 40.20 7.72 -7.27
CA GLU A 145 40.23 7.75 -8.75
C GLU A 145 40.45 6.36 -9.36
N ASN A 146 41.10 5.45 -8.63
CA ASN A 146 41.35 4.07 -9.07
C ASN A 146 40.25 3.08 -8.65
N ILE A 147 39.22 3.51 -7.90
CA ILE A 147 38.09 2.64 -7.54
C ILE A 147 37.20 2.44 -8.76
N LYS A 148 37.00 1.18 -9.14
CA LYS A 148 36.20 0.81 -10.30
C LYS A 148 34.71 0.86 -9.98
N ASP A 149 33.89 1.02 -11.00
CA ASP A 149 32.45 1.06 -10.83
C ASP A 149 31.88 -0.32 -10.43
N GLU A 150 32.59 -1.42 -10.75
CA GLU A 150 32.22 -2.76 -10.26
C GLU A 150 32.33 -2.86 -8.73
N ASP A 151 33.41 -2.32 -8.13
CA ASP A 151 33.60 -2.30 -6.68
C ASP A 151 32.51 -1.47 -5.98
N VAL A 152 32.08 -0.37 -6.62
CA VAL A 152 30.98 0.46 -6.13
C VAL A 152 29.66 -0.31 -6.16
N ARG A 153 29.38 -1.04 -7.24
CA ARG A 153 28.17 -1.86 -7.36
C ARG A 153 28.16 -3.01 -6.36
N GLU A 154 29.28 -3.69 -6.13
CA GLU A 154 29.36 -4.76 -5.12
C GLU A 154 29.07 -4.21 -3.72
N GLU A 155 29.66 -3.07 -3.38
CA GLU A 155 29.43 -2.43 -2.09
C GLU A 155 27.99 -1.91 -1.94
N GLU A 156 27.40 -1.34 -2.99
CA GLU A 156 26.00 -0.95 -3.02
C GLU A 156 25.07 -2.16 -2.77
N ARG A 157 25.36 -3.33 -3.36
CA ARG A 157 24.63 -4.58 -3.10
C ARG A 157 24.72 -4.99 -1.63
N ARG A 158 25.91 -4.86 -1.04
CA ARG A 158 26.17 -5.16 0.37
C ARG A 158 25.32 -4.26 1.28
N LEU A 159 25.32 -2.96 1.02
CA LEU A 159 24.53 -1.96 1.76
C LEU A 159 23.01 -2.19 1.63
N LEU A 160 22.53 -2.54 0.44
CA LEU A 160 21.14 -2.95 0.25
C LEU A 160 20.77 -4.14 1.15
N GLY A 161 21.64 -5.16 1.20
CA GLY A 161 21.45 -6.31 2.08
C GLY A 161 21.38 -5.96 3.57
N GLU A 162 22.07 -4.90 4.00
CA GLU A 162 22.03 -4.41 5.39
C GLU A 162 20.74 -3.67 5.73
N ILE A 163 20.17 -2.90 4.80
CA ILE A 163 18.95 -2.12 5.05
C ILE A 163 17.67 -2.93 4.83
N THR A 164 17.71 -3.96 3.97
CA THR A 164 16.56 -4.83 3.71
C THR A 164 16.42 -5.88 4.81
N GLY A 165 15.25 -5.96 5.45
CA GLY A 165 14.92 -7.08 6.33
C GLY A 165 14.42 -8.30 5.55
N LYS A 166 14.36 -9.46 6.22
CA LYS A 166 13.94 -10.75 5.64
C LYS A 166 12.66 -11.30 6.26
N LYS A 167 11.96 -10.50 7.07
CA LYS A 167 10.82 -10.97 7.87
C LYS A 167 9.49 -10.75 7.15
N ILE A 168 9.33 -9.59 6.51
CA ILE A 168 8.05 -9.21 5.90
C ILE A 168 7.96 -9.66 4.44
N PHE A 169 9.03 -9.48 3.68
CA PHE A 169 9.07 -9.77 2.24
C PHE A 169 10.16 -10.77 1.90
N SER A 170 9.94 -11.55 0.85
CA SER A 170 11.01 -12.29 0.17
C SER A 170 11.79 -11.30 -0.70
N VAL A 171 13.03 -10.99 -0.32
CA VAL A 171 13.83 -9.93 -0.96
C VAL A 171 14.69 -10.49 -2.10
N TYR A 172 14.65 -9.82 -3.26
CA TYR A 172 15.44 -10.15 -4.45
C TYR A 172 16.20 -8.90 -4.90
N ILE A 173 17.52 -8.86 -4.65
CA ILE A 173 18.39 -7.74 -5.01
C ILE A 173 19.04 -8.00 -6.37
N TRP A 174 18.78 -7.13 -7.33
CA TRP A 174 19.26 -7.18 -8.71
C TRP A 174 19.21 -8.61 -9.29
N PRO A 175 18.01 -9.21 -9.36
CA PRO A 175 17.82 -10.48 -10.08
C PRO A 175 18.31 -10.33 -11.52
N SER A 176 18.95 -11.37 -12.05
CA SER A 176 19.49 -11.37 -13.42
C SER A 176 18.40 -11.60 -14.46
N SER A 177 17.30 -12.24 -14.07
CA SER A 177 16.14 -12.47 -14.95
C SER A 177 14.84 -12.55 -14.15
N THR A 178 13.71 -12.44 -14.87
CA THR A 178 12.36 -12.61 -14.27
C THR A 178 12.12 -14.02 -13.72
N SER A 179 12.90 -15.02 -14.13
CA SER A 179 12.86 -16.39 -13.62
C SER A 179 13.39 -16.52 -12.19
N ASP A 180 14.27 -15.60 -11.77
CA ASP A 180 14.90 -15.62 -10.45
C ASP A 180 13.91 -15.28 -9.33
N VAL A 181 12.78 -14.66 -9.69
CA VAL A 181 11.71 -14.28 -8.78
C VAL A 181 10.56 -15.30 -8.90
N PRO A 182 10.34 -16.16 -7.89
CA PRO A 182 9.28 -17.16 -7.88
C PRO A 182 7.90 -16.56 -8.15
N ASP A 183 6.96 -17.38 -8.60
CA ASP A 183 5.55 -17.00 -8.77
C ASP A 183 4.72 -17.83 -7.78
N ASP A 184 4.61 -17.30 -6.56
CA ASP A 184 3.90 -17.88 -5.43
C ASP A 184 3.13 -16.77 -4.66
N MET A 185 2.38 -17.14 -3.62
CA MET A 185 1.55 -16.21 -2.85
C MET A 185 2.35 -15.36 -1.82
N LYS A 186 3.67 -15.56 -1.68
CA LYS A 186 4.47 -14.76 -0.74
C LYS A 186 4.67 -13.35 -1.28
N LEU A 187 4.61 -12.34 -0.41
CA LEU A 187 4.94 -10.97 -0.80
C LEU A 187 6.44 -10.84 -1.12
N LYS A 188 6.76 -10.20 -2.24
CA LYS A 188 8.13 -10.12 -2.79
C LYS A 188 8.56 -8.68 -2.85
N LEU A 189 9.76 -8.39 -2.36
CA LEU A 189 10.42 -7.12 -2.53
C LEU A 189 11.53 -7.28 -3.56
N VAL A 190 11.29 -6.79 -4.76
CA VAL A 190 12.26 -6.85 -5.87
C VAL A 190 12.94 -5.50 -5.98
N ILE A 191 14.27 -5.51 -5.93
CA ILE A 191 15.10 -4.33 -6.20
C ILE A 191 15.74 -4.58 -7.56
N PRO A 192 15.16 -4.11 -8.67
CA PRO A 192 15.70 -4.35 -10.00
C PRO A 192 16.96 -3.50 -10.23
N GLY A 193 17.78 -3.88 -11.21
CA GLY A 193 18.95 -3.08 -11.61
C GLY A 193 18.56 -1.79 -12.34
N ASN A 194 17.40 -1.79 -12.98
CA ASN A 194 16.79 -0.64 -13.65
C ASN A 194 15.28 -0.62 -13.36
N ALA A 195 14.73 0.54 -13.02
CA ALA A 195 13.30 0.73 -12.77
C ALA A 195 12.41 0.33 -13.96
N GLU A 196 12.92 0.45 -15.20
CA GLU A 196 12.20 0.06 -16.43
C GLU A 196 11.87 -1.44 -16.49
N GLU A 197 12.63 -2.28 -15.79
CA GLU A 197 12.41 -3.73 -15.78
C GLU A 197 11.21 -4.15 -14.92
N CYS A 198 10.69 -3.26 -14.06
CA CYS A 198 9.61 -3.59 -13.12
C CYS A 198 8.38 -4.17 -13.82
N SER A 199 8.01 -3.62 -14.98
CA SER A 199 6.88 -4.11 -15.78
C SER A 199 7.10 -5.54 -16.24
N SER A 200 8.30 -5.88 -16.72
CA SER A 200 8.66 -7.24 -17.14
C SER A 200 8.60 -8.23 -15.97
N PHE A 201 9.11 -7.83 -14.79
CA PHE A 201 9.01 -8.65 -13.58
C PHE A 201 7.57 -8.84 -13.11
N LEU A 202 6.71 -7.83 -13.29
CA LEU A 202 5.30 -7.91 -12.93
C LEU A 202 4.53 -8.84 -13.88
N GLU A 203 4.83 -8.81 -15.17
CA GLU A 203 4.08 -9.56 -16.18
C GLU A 203 4.55 -11.00 -16.35
N TYR A 204 5.84 -11.29 -16.12
CA TYR A 204 6.43 -12.59 -16.47
C TYR A 204 7.26 -13.23 -15.35
N LYS A 205 7.34 -14.56 -15.41
CA LYS A 205 8.34 -15.41 -14.76
C LYS A 205 9.03 -16.25 -15.83
N GLY A 206 10.20 -15.80 -16.27
CA GLY A 206 10.83 -16.32 -17.48
C GLY A 206 9.93 -16.05 -18.68
N GLU A 207 9.56 -17.10 -19.40
CA GLU A 207 8.67 -17.01 -20.57
C GLU A 207 7.17 -17.10 -20.22
N ASN A 208 6.85 -17.49 -18.98
CA ASN A 208 5.46 -17.71 -18.58
C ASN A 208 4.84 -16.43 -18.02
N PRO A 209 3.59 -16.08 -18.36
CA PRO A 209 2.85 -15.02 -17.70
C PRO A 209 2.73 -15.28 -16.20
N ARG A 210 3.03 -14.25 -15.40
CA ARG A 210 2.97 -14.31 -13.94
C ARG A 210 1.53 -14.32 -13.47
N VAL A 211 1.20 -15.25 -12.56
CA VAL A 211 -0.13 -15.42 -11.99
C VAL A 211 -0.30 -14.50 -10.77
N TYR A 212 0.62 -14.55 -9.79
CA TYR A 212 0.49 -13.85 -8.51
C TYR A 212 1.04 -12.41 -8.55
N ARG A 213 0.58 -11.65 -9.54
CA ARG A 213 1.08 -10.29 -9.84
C ARG A 213 0.94 -9.33 -8.69
N ASN A 214 -0.12 -9.43 -7.89
CA ASN A 214 -0.38 -8.50 -6.79
C ASN A 214 0.58 -8.69 -5.59
N THR A 215 1.38 -9.76 -5.58
CA THR A 215 2.41 -10.02 -4.56
C THR A 215 3.72 -9.27 -4.79
N MET A 216 3.89 -8.65 -5.97
CA MET A 216 5.11 -7.96 -6.36
C MET A 216 5.15 -6.56 -5.77
N ILE A 217 6.24 -6.22 -5.10
CA ILE A 217 6.54 -4.88 -4.60
C ILE A 217 7.96 -4.56 -5.07
N PHE A 218 8.17 -3.39 -5.64
CA PHE A 218 9.46 -2.98 -6.16
C PHE A 218 10.03 -1.85 -5.31
N LEU A 219 11.32 -1.87 -5.05
CA LEU A 219 12.05 -0.74 -4.48
C LEU A 219 13.12 -0.30 -5.49
N VAL A 220 13.01 0.94 -5.95
CA VAL A 220 13.84 1.48 -7.04
C VAL A 220 14.63 2.70 -6.58
N GLU A 221 15.68 2.99 -7.34
CA GLU A 221 16.54 4.16 -7.16
C GLU A 221 15.77 5.46 -7.47
N ASP A 222 16.09 6.52 -6.73
CA ASP A 222 15.80 7.92 -7.07
C ASP A 222 17.09 8.57 -7.59
N ASP A 223 17.16 8.76 -8.92
CA ASP A 223 18.36 9.21 -9.64
C ASP A 223 18.99 10.49 -9.06
N ALA A 224 18.21 11.33 -8.40
CA ALA A 224 18.68 12.55 -7.75
C ALA A 224 19.80 12.32 -6.72
N HIS A 225 19.90 11.11 -6.14
CA HIS A 225 20.85 10.79 -5.07
C HIS A 225 21.99 9.84 -5.51
N ARG A 226 22.00 9.41 -6.77
CA ARG A 226 22.99 8.45 -7.29
C ARG A 226 24.42 8.93 -7.12
N HIS A 227 24.72 10.16 -7.54
CA HIS A 227 26.06 10.74 -7.45
C HIS A 227 26.57 10.81 -6.01
N GLN A 228 25.69 11.14 -5.06
CA GLN A 228 26.05 11.24 -3.64
C GLN A 228 26.43 9.89 -3.06
N LEU A 229 25.68 8.82 -3.37
CA LEU A 229 26.01 7.48 -2.92
C LEU A 229 27.31 6.97 -3.54
N VAL A 230 27.49 7.16 -4.86
CA VAL A 230 28.71 6.73 -5.56
C VAL A 230 29.94 7.42 -4.98
N ASP A 231 29.87 8.74 -4.77
CA ASP A 231 30.97 9.49 -4.17
C ASP A 231 31.29 9.03 -2.75
N HIS A 232 30.24 8.79 -1.93
CA HIS A 232 30.35 8.25 -0.57
C HIS A 232 31.05 6.90 -0.55
N ILE A 233 30.60 5.94 -1.36
CA ILE A 233 31.17 4.60 -1.46
C ILE A 233 32.64 4.68 -1.93
N LYS A 234 32.93 5.42 -3.01
CA LYS A 234 34.30 5.57 -3.53
C LYS A 234 35.22 6.18 -2.48
N THR A 235 34.75 7.18 -1.74
CA THR A 235 35.52 7.82 -0.66
C THR A 235 35.82 6.82 0.47
N ARG A 236 34.81 6.06 0.92
CA ARG A 236 34.98 5.06 1.98
C ARG A 236 35.92 3.93 1.56
N LEU A 237 35.76 3.41 0.34
CA LEU A 237 36.65 2.39 -0.21
C LEU A 237 38.09 2.89 -0.36
N ALA A 238 38.28 4.16 -0.75
CA ALA A 238 39.61 4.76 -0.80
C ALA A 238 40.28 4.85 0.57
N TRP A 239 39.55 5.24 1.62
CA TRP A 239 40.06 5.21 2.99
C TRP A 239 40.41 3.80 3.47
N MET A 240 39.56 2.80 3.16
CA MET A 240 39.87 1.40 3.46
C MET A 240 41.11 0.90 2.69
N ALA A 241 41.26 1.32 1.43
CA ALA A 241 42.43 1.01 0.64
C ALA A 241 43.70 1.58 1.28
N VAL A 242 43.65 2.81 1.81
CA VAL A 242 44.74 3.42 2.59
C VAL A 242 45.04 2.63 3.86
N GLU A 243 44.03 2.21 4.63
CA GLU A 243 44.22 1.41 5.85
C GLU A 243 44.90 0.06 5.56
N SER A 244 44.53 -0.58 4.45
CA SER A 244 45.03 -1.91 4.06
C SER A 244 46.40 -1.89 3.36
N ASP A 245 46.87 -0.71 2.90
CA ASP A 245 48.09 -0.59 2.13
C ASP A 245 49.34 -0.66 3.03
N ARG A 246 50.00 -1.82 3.02
CA ARG A 246 51.21 -2.07 3.81
C ARG A 246 52.45 -1.32 3.31
N GLN A 247 52.41 -0.72 2.12
CA GLN A 247 53.52 0.10 1.61
C GLN A 247 53.50 1.51 2.20
N LEU A 248 52.37 1.94 2.78
CA LEU A 248 52.25 3.23 3.43
C LEU A 248 52.76 3.16 4.88
N SER A 249 53.80 3.93 5.16
CA SER A 249 54.34 4.10 6.52
C SER A 249 53.53 5.16 7.28
N LEU A 250 52.31 4.81 7.71
CA LEU A 250 51.46 5.72 8.46
C LEU A 250 51.91 5.86 9.92
N THR A 251 51.92 7.09 10.43
CA THR A 251 52.12 7.37 11.87
C THR A 251 50.92 6.87 12.70
N ASP A 252 51.09 6.70 14.01
CA ASP A 252 49.98 6.25 14.87
C ASP A 252 48.82 7.25 14.92
N GLU A 253 49.11 8.54 14.77
CA GLU A 253 48.10 9.59 14.64
C GLU A 253 47.33 9.46 13.32
N GLN A 254 48.02 9.29 12.20
CA GLN A 254 47.41 9.06 10.89
C GLN A 254 46.57 7.78 10.86
N LYS A 255 47.03 6.70 11.50
CA LYS A 255 46.25 5.46 11.63
C LYS A 255 44.95 5.67 12.41
N ARG A 256 44.96 6.49 13.47
CA ARG A 256 43.74 6.84 14.21
C ARG A 256 42.81 7.68 13.34
N GLU A 257 43.33 8.68 12.64
CA GLU A 257 42.56 9.52 11.72
C GLU A 257 41.88 8.69 10.63
N VAL A 258 42.60 7.78 9.97
CA VAL A 258 42.04 6.86 8.95
C VAL A 258 40.89 6.04 9.54
N LYS A 259 41.07 5.45 10.73
CA LYS A 259 40.02 4.66 11.40
C LYS A 259 38.79 5.49 11.75
N ASP A 260 38.99 6.68 12.28
CA ASP A 260 37.89 7.58 12.65
C ASP A 260 37.11 8.02 11.41
N LYS A 261 37.79 8.29 10.29
CA LYS A 261 37.15 8.61 9.00
C LYS A 261 36.36 7.43 8.43
N ILE A 262 36.92 6.22 8.43
CA ILE A 262 36.21 5.01 8.00
C ILE A 262 34.97 4.79 8.86
N LYS A 263 35.09 4.95 10.17
CA LYS A 263 33.97 4.80 11.12
C LYS A 263 32.86 5.81 10.83
N ALA A 264 33.19 7.10 10.73
CA ALA A 264 32.21 8.15 10.43
C ALA A 264 31.47 7.89 9.11
N LEU A 265 32.19 7.55 8.03
CA LEU A 265 31.58 7.21 6.74
C LEU A 265 30.72 5.94 6.82
N THR A 266 31.08 4.99 7.68
CA THR A 266 30.30 3.77 7.89
C THR A 266 28.98 4.04 8.59
N GLU A 267 28.97 4.96 9.56
CA GLU A 267 27.75 5.41 10.27
C GLU A 267 26.76 6.11 9.31
N GLU A 268 27.27 6.80 8.28
CA GLU A 268 26.46 7.46 7.24
C GLU A 268 25.93 6.51 6.15
N ASN A 269 26.48 5.30 6.01
CA ASN A 269 26.14 4.37 4.91
C ASN A 269 24.63 4.16 4.77
N ARG A 270 23.95 3.90 5.90
CA ARG A 270 22.52 3.60 5.96
C ARG A 270 21.67 4.75 5.44
N GLU A 271 22.03 5.99 5.78
CA GLU A 271 21.33 7.18 5.30
C GLU A 271 21.49 7.34 3.79
N LYS A 272 22.74 7.25 3.29
CA LYS A 272 23.03 7.42 1.85
C LYS A 272 22.31 6.40 0.99
N ILE A 273 22.31 5.12 1.38
CA ILE A 273 21.63 4.07 0.62
C ILE A 273 20.09 4.21 0.70
N ARG A 274 19.53 4.58 1.86
CA ARG A 274 18.08 4.86 2.01
C ARG A 274 17.64 6.04 1.17
N ASN A 275 18.46 7.08 1.07
CA ASN A 275 18.16 8.25 0.24
C ASN A 275 18.11 7.87 -1.25
N LEU A 276 18.93 6.93 -1.72
CA LEU A 276 18.83 6.44 -3.08
C LEU A 276 17.61 5.51 -3.25
N TYR A 277 17.46 4.52 -2.39
CA TYR A 277 16.37 3.53 -2.46
C TYR A 277 15.21 3.93 -1.56
N ARG A 278 14.36 4.82 -2.07
CA ARG A 278 13.18 5.35 -1.36
C ARG A 278 11.86 5.17 -2.09
N ILE A 279 11.90 4.85 -3.39
CA ILE A 279 10.72 4.80 -4.24
C ILE A 279 10.21 3.38 -4.32
N VAL A 280 8.96 3.20 -3.91
CA VAL A 280 8.28 1.91 -3.94
C VAL A 280 7.29 1.91 -5.08
N LEU A 281 7.35 0.90 -5.94
CA LEU A 281 6.35 0.70 -6.98
C LEU A 281 5.51 -0.52 -6.63
N VAL A 282 4.19 -0.39 -6.75
CA VAL A 282 3.25 -1.49 -6.49
C VAL A 282 2.23 -1.64 -7.61
N PRO A 283 1.75 -2.87 -7.88
CA PRO A 283 0.74 -3.13 -8.90
C PRO A 283 -0.54 -2.32 -8.66
N SER A 284 -1.04 -1.69 -9.71
CA SER A 284 -2.26 -0.88 -9.70
C SER A 284 -3.16 -1.22 -10.88
N SER A 285 -4.47 -1.12 -10.68
CA SER A 285 -5.48 -1.42 -11.69
C SER A 285 -5.56 -0.37 -12.81
N ARG A 286 -5.04 0.85 -12.58
CA ARG A 286 -5.16 1.98 -13.52
C ARG A 286 -3.90 2.26 -14.32
N SER A 287 -2.74 2.26 -13.65
CA SER A 287 -1.45 2.70 -14.23
C SER A 287 -0.44 1.57 -14.41
N GLY A 288 -0.83 0.32 -14.15
CA GLY A 288 0.07 -0.84 -14.10
C GLY A 288 0.90 -0.86 -12.81
N LEU A 289 1.74 0.17 -12.62
CA LEU A 289 2.50 0.42 -11.41
C LEU A 289 2.14 1.80 -10.82
N GLU A 290 1.98 1.85 -9.52
CA GLU A 290 1.75 3.06 -8.74
C GLU A 290 2.99 3.37 -7.90
N ARG A 291 3.38 4.65 -7.88
CA ARG A 291 4.57 5.15 -7.19
C ARG A 291 4.22 5.63 -5.79
N LEU A 292 4.97 5.14 -4.80
CA LEU A 292 4.92 5.56 -3.40
C LEU A 292 6.31 6.03 -2.99
N ASP A 293 6.38 7.16 -2.29
CA ASP A 293 7.62 7.69 -1.74
C ASP A 293 7.68 7.41 -0.25
N LEU A 294 8.73 6.73 0.21
CA LEU A 294 8.98 6.47 1.64
C LEU A 294 9.44 7.74 2.38
N GLY A 295 9.82 8.79 1.65
CA GLY A 295 10.41 9.98 2.22
C GLY A 295 11.84 9.76 2.70
N MET A 296 12.37 10.80 3.35
CA MET A 296 13.71 10.78 3.94
C MET A 296 13.71 9.96 5.24
N PRO A 297 14.75 9.16 5.50
CA PRO A 297 14.86 8.41 6.75
C PRO A 297 14.93 9.38 7.95
N THR A 298 14.20 9.09 9.02
CA THR A 298 14.32 9.83 10.28
C THR A 298 15.59 9.45 11.02
N TYR A 299 16.35 10.45 11.46
CA TYR A 299 17.61 10.24 12.18
C TYR A 299 17.42 9.39 13.44
N GLY A 300 18.26 8.38 13.63
CA GLY A 300 18.33 7.57 14.86
C GLY A 300 17.37 6.37 14.95
N ALA A 301 16.50 6.15 13.97
CA ALA A 301 15.65 4.96 13.92
C ALA A 301 16.33 3.81 13.13
N ASP A 302 16.73 2.72 13.80
CA ASP A 302 17.20 1.50 13.12
C ASP A 302 16.04 0.62 12.62
N ILE A 303 15.12 1.23 11.87
CA ILE A 303 13.98 0.52 11.27
C ILE A 303 14.42 -0.04 9.92
N LYS A 304 14.27 -1.34 9.67
CA LYS A 304 14.63 -1.89 8.34
C LYS A 304 13.62 -1.43 7.28
N VAL A 305 14.08 -1.32 6.03
CA VAL A 305 13.26 -0.83 4.90
C VAL A 305 11.97 -1.64 4.71
N ASP A 306 12.01 -2.95 4.98
CA ASP A 306 10.83 -3.80 4.86
C ASP A 306 9.71 -3.38 5.82
N TYR A 307 10.04 -2.91 7.03
CA TYR A 307 9.05 -2.35 7.94
C TYR A 307 8.52 -1.00 7.48
N GLU A 308 9.38 -0.13 6.94
CA GLU A 308 8.96 1.17 6.41
C GLU A 308 8.01 1.01 5.22
N ILE A 309 8.34 0.11 4.29
CA ILE A 309 7.47 -0.25 3.16
C ILE A 309 6.15 -0.80 3.68
N LYS A 310 6.19 -1.73 4.64
CA LYS A 310 4.96 -2.29 5.23
C LYS A 310 4.07 -1.20 5.83
N SER A 311 4.64 -0.33 6.67
CA SER A 311 3.91 0.78 7.27
C SER A 311 3.31 1.70 6.21
N LYS A 312 4.09 2.08 5.19
CA LYS A 312 3.60 2.93 4.10
C LYS A 312 2.46 2.28 3.31
N LEU A 313 2.55 0.97 3.06
CA LEU A 313 1.48 0.24 2.37
C LEU A 313 0.22 0.11 3.24
N MET A 314 0.35 0.01 4.56
CA MET A 314 -0.81 0.01 5.47
C MET A 314 -1.46 1.39 5.56
N GLU A 315 -0.67 2.46 5.64
CA GLU A 315 -1.16 3.85 5.66
C GLU A 315 -1.97 4.22 4.41
N GLU A 316 -1.62 3.64 3.25
CA GLU A 316 -2.27 3.89 1.96
C GLU A 316 -3.35 2.84 1.63
N ASP A 317 -3.79 2.01 2.60
CA ASP A 317 -4.78 0.92 2.44
C ASP A 317 -4.42 -0.12 1.36
N LYS A 318 -3.13 -0.29 1.10
CA LYS A 318 -2.57 -1.20 0.08
C LYS A 318 -2.13 -2.55 0.65
N LEU A 319 -1.99 -2.68 1.96
CA LEU A 319 -1.68 -3.92 2.67
C LEU A 319 -2.50 -4.02 3.95
N LEU A 320 -3.15 -5.16 4.15
CA LEU A 320 -4.02 -5.42 5.29
C LEU A 320 -3.44 -6.51 6.20
N GLU A 321 -3.47 -6.26 7.51
CA GLU A 321 -3.23 -7.25 8.56
C GLU A 321 -4.52 -7.80 9.17
N SER A 322 -5.60 -7.05 9.00
CA SER A 322 -6.96 -7.43 9.35
C SER A 322 -7.89 -6.92 8.26
N MET A 323 -8.92 -7.70 7.94
CA MET A 323 -9.94 -7.35 6.95
C MET A 323 -11.29 -7.35 7.63
N GLU A 324 -12.11 -6.33 7.38
CA GLU A 324 -13.48 -6.31 7.92
C GLU A 324 -14.39 -7.22 7.09
N PRO A 325 -15.26 -8.03 7.73
CA PRO A 325 -16.09 -8.99 6.99
C PRO A 325 -17.02 -8.33 5.96
N VAL A 326 -17.50 -7.11 6.24
CA VAL A 326 -18.35 -6.33 5.33
C VAL A 326 -17.67 -6.04 3.98
N ILE A 327 -16.32 -6.01 3.94
CA ILE A 327 -15.59 -5.86 2.67
C ILE A 327 -15.78 -7.11 1.80
N ILE A 328 -15.83 -8.28 2.42
CA ILE A 328 -16.01 -9.55 1.71
C ILE A 328 -17.41 -9.61 1.11
N GLU A 329 -18.43 -9.35 1.93
CA GLU A 329 -19.83 -9.26 1.52
C GLU A 329 -19.99 -8.32 0.31
N ARG A 330 -19.66 -7.04 0.49
CA ARG A 330 -19.94 -6.01 -0.53
C ARG A 330 -19.16 -6.15 -1.83
N ARG A 331 -17.97 -6.76 -1.79
CA ARG A 331 -17.05 -6.80 -2.94
C ARG A 331 -17.04 -8.14 -3.66
N TYR A 332 -17.45 -9.22 -2.99
CA TYR A 332 -17.30 -10.57 -3.51
C TYR A 332 -18.61 -11.36 -3.53
N LEU A 333 -19.57 -11.07 -2.64
CA LEU A 333 -20.85 -11.77 -2.57
C LEU A 333 -21.92 -11.02 -3.36
N GLU A 334 -21.88 -11.11 -4.69
CA GLU A 334 -22.86 -10.46 -5.59
C GLU A 334 -24.10 -11.32 -5.90
N GLY A 335 -24.07 -12.61 -5.55
CA GLY A 335 -25.19 -13.55 -5.75
C GLY A 335 -25.32 -14.51 -4.57
N ASP A 336 -25.93 -15.66 -4.84
CA ASP A 336 -26.22 -16.69 -3.83
C ASP A 336 -24.96 -17.16 -3.07
N TYR A 337 -23.84 -17.31 -3.76
CA TYR A 337 -22.59 -17.76 -3.17
C TYR A 337 -21.33 -17.32 -3.91
N ILE A 338 -20.18 -17.45 -3.24
CA ILE A 338 -18.85 -17.38 -3.85
C ILE A 338 -17.85 -18.33 -3.18
N GLU A 339 -17.02 -19.00 -3.97
CA GLU A 339 -15.93 -19.86 -3.47
C GLU A 339 -14.87 -19.07 -2.72
N THR A 340 -14.52 -19.52 -1.51
CA THR A 340 -13.50 -18.85 -0.67
C THR A 340 -12.13 -18.86 -1.34
N GLY A 341 -11.80 -19.94 -2.04
CA GLY A 341 -10.58 -20.06 -2.84
C GLY A 341 -10.51 -19.05 -4.00
N ARG A 342 -11.65 -18.67 -4.59
CA ARG A 342 -11.72 -17.67 -5.66
C ARG A 342 -11.44 -16.27 -5.13
N ILE A 343 -11.96 -15.93 -3.95
CA ILE A 343 -11.66 -14.67 -3.25
C ILE A 343 -10.16 -14.60 -2.97
N LEU A 344 -9.61 -15.65 -2.36
CA LEU A 344 -8.19 -15.72 -2.02
C LEU A 344 -7.32 -15.53 -3.26
N LYS A 345 -7.63 -16.24 -4.36
CA LYS A 345 -6.91 -16.11 -5.63
C LYS A 345 -6.96 -14.67 -6.14
N SER A 346 -8.13 -14.03 -6.15
CA SER A 346 -8.30 -12.66 -6.64
C SER A 346 -7.39 -11.66 -5.89
N LEU A 347 -7.27 -11.79 -4.57
CA LEU A 347 -6.41 -10.91 -3.75
C LEU A 347 -4.93 -10.97 -4.17
N TYR A 348 -4.45 -12.13 -4.64
CA TYR A 348 -3.06 -12.31 -5.05
C TYR A 348 -2.81 -12.10 -6.55
N THR A 349 -3.80 -12.32 -7.41
CA THR A 349 -3.61 -12.29 -8.87
C THR A 349 -3.98 -10.96 -9.53
N THR A 350 -4.86 -10.19 -8.91
CA THR A 350 -5.45 -8.98 -9.50
C THR A 350 -4.64 -7.73 -9.14
N PRO A 351 -3.96 -7.06 -10.09
CA PRO A 351 -3.25 -5.82 -9.83
C PRO A 351 -4.14 -4.74 -9.21
N GLY A 352 -3.70 -4.12 -8.13
CA GLY A 352 -4.46 -3.10 -7.40
C GLY A 352 -5.54 -3.66 -6.45
N ALA A 353 -5.68 -4.98 -6.33
CA ALA A 353 -6.45 -5.55 -5.22
C ALA A 353 -5.73 -5.28 -3.88
N MET A 354 -6.50 -5.33 -2.79
CA MET A 354 -5.93 -5.23 -1.44
C MET A 354 -4.99 -6.41 -1.21
N ARG A 355 -3.76 -6.14 -0.75
CA ARG A 355 -2.82 -7.20 -0.37
C ARG A 355 -3.09 -7.60 1.07
N ILE A 356 -2.86 -8.86 1.39
CA ILE A 356 -2.95 -9.39 2.75
C ILE A 356 -1.59 -9.94 3.17
N THR A 357 -1.23 -9.77 4.44
CA THR A 357 0.05 -10.30 4.97
C THR A 357 0.09 -11.82 5.01
N SER A 358 -1.07 -12.47 5.16
CA SER A 358 -1.21 -13.93 5.15
C SER A 358 -2.64 -14.33 4.77
N GLN A 359 -2.84 -15.59 4.41
CA GLN A 359 -4.18 -16.14 4.12
C GLN A 359 -5.08 -16.12 5.36
N GLU A 360 -4.50 -16.14 6.56
CA GLU A 360 -5.24 -16.04 7.84
C GLU A 360 -6.02 -14.74 7.96
N VAL A 361 -5.57 -13.65 7.32
CA VAL A 361 -6.30 -12.38 7.31
C VAL A 361 -7.69 -12.57 6.67
N LEU A 362 -7.78 -13.33 5.59
CA LEU A 362 -9.06 -13.64 4.93
C LEU A 362 -9.84 -14.66 5.75
N ALA A 363 -9.21 -15.75 6.21
CA ALA A 363 -9.88 -16.79 6.99
C ALA A 363 -10.50 -16.25 8.29
N ASP A 364 -9.80 -15.35 8.99
CA ASP A 364 -10.33 -14.71 10.18
C ASP A 364 -11.49 -13.75 9.88
N ALA A 365 -11.38 -12.96 8.80
CA ALA A 365 -12.46 -12.10 8.36
C ALA A 365 -13.72 -12.90 7.99
N ILE A 366 -13.56 -14.06 7.34
CA ILE A 366 -14.67 -14.99 7.05
C ILE A 366 -15.27 -15.51 8.36
N ARG A 367 -14.45 -16.04 9.28
CA ARG A 367 -14.91 -16.56 10.58
C ARG A 367 -15.70 -15.51 11.37
N ARG A 368 -15.20 -14.27 11.42
CA ARG A 368 -15.88 -13.14 12.07
C ARG A 368 -17.17 -12.76 11.35
N GLY A 369 -17.20 -12.84 10.01
CA GLY A 369 -18.41 -12.59 9.22
C GLY A 369 -19.53 -13.59 9.49
N VAL A 370 -19.16 -14.88 9.51
CA VAL A 370 -20.08 -15.98 9.82
C VAL A 370 -20.64 -15.85 11.22
N LYS A 371 -19.78 -15.62 12.22
CA LYS A 371 -20.19 -15.43 13.62
C LYS A 371 -21.14 -14.25 13.80
N LYS A 372 -20.94 -13.17 13.03
CA LYS A 372 -21.80 -11.97 13.07
C LYS A 372 -23.07 -12.12 12.22
N GLY A 373 -23.22 -13.20 11.46
CA GLY A 373 -24.36 -13.41 10.56
C GLY A 373 -24.36 -12.51 9.32
N ILE A 374 -23.21 -11.95 8.93
CA ILE A 374 -23.08 -11.09 7.73
C ILE A 374 -23.22 -11.95 6.45
N PHE A 375 -22.68 -13.16 6.49
CA PHE A 375 -22.82 -14.19 5.46
C PHE A 375 -22.66 -15.57 6.11
N GLY A 376 -23.15 -16.62 5.45
CA GLY A 376 -22.93 -18.00 5.89
C GLY A 376 -21.65 -18.61 5.32
N LEU A 377 -21.17 -19.68 5.93
CA LEU A 377 -20.18 -20.59 5.36
C LEU A 377 -20.85 -21.89 4.94
N GLY A 378 -20.51 -22.38 3.76
CA GLY A 378 -21.15 -23.56 3.18
C GLY A 378 -20.20 -24.38 2.32
N VAL A 379 -20.80 -25.37 1.65
CA VAL A 379 -20.13 -26.23 0.68
C VAL A 379 -20.90 -26.23 -0.63
N LEU A 380 -20.16 -26.28 -1.74
CA LEU A 380 -20.72 -26.43 -3.08
C LEU A 380 -20.63 -27.90 -3.52
N ASP A 381 -21.76 -28.61 -3.46
CA ASP A 381 -21.89 -29.98 -3.96
C ASP A 381 -23.13 -30.07 -4.87
N GLY A 382 -22.94 -29.73 -6.14
CA GLY A 382 -24.03 -29.49 -7.10
C GLY A 382 -24.71 -28.15 -6.88
N GLU A 383 -25.37 -27.97 -5.73
CA GLU A 383 -26.07 -26.76 -5.29
C GLU A 383 -25.39 -26.15 -4.05
N PRO A 384 -25.49 -24.82 -3.82
CA PRO A 384 -24.90 -24.18 -2.65
C PRO A 384 -25.65 -24.58 -1.37
N GLN A 385 -24.93 -25.16 -0.40
CA GLN A 385 -25.51 -25.57 0.88
C GLN A 385 -24.85 -24.81 2.03
N CYS A 386 -25.66 -24.09 2.82
CA CYS A 386 -25.16 -23.43 4.02
C CYS A 386 -24.91 -24.43 5.15
N THR A 387 -23.76 -24.33 5.81
CA THR A 387 -23.36 -25.19 6.93
C THR A 387 -23.29 -24.43 8.25
N HIS A 388 -22.83 -23.18 8.23
CA HIS A 388 -22.63 -22.35 9.43
C HIS A 388 -23.15 -20.93 9.23
N LEU A 389 -23.92 -20.42 10.21
CA LEU A 389 -24.34 -19.02 10.31
C LEU A 389 -24.52 -18.64 11.79
N GLY A 390 -24.00 -17.48 12.21
CA GLY A 390 -24.16 -16.97 13.57
C GLY A 390 -23.31 -17.69 14.63
N GLU A 391 -22.38 -18.55 14.21
CA GLU A 391 -21.55 -19.37 15.11
C GLU A 391 -20.07 -19.35 14.71
N ASP A 392 -19.22 -19.91 15.58
CA ASP A 392 -17.81 -20.11 15.26
C ASP A 392 -17.64 -21.27 14.25
N CYS A 393 -16.75 -21.08 13.28
CA CYS A 393 -16.51 -22.05 12.21
C CYS A 393 -15.01 -22.20 11.90
N THR A 394 -14.68 -23.28 11.18
CA THR A 394 -13.35 -23.51 10.63
C THR A 394 -13.35 -23.15 9.15
N VAL A 395 -12.35 -22.36 8.72
CA VAL A 395 -12.22 -21.89 7.34
C VAL A 395 -10.97 -22.50 6.73
N SER A 396 -11.11 -23.11 5.56
CA SER A 396 -10.07 -23.86 4.84
C SER A 396 -9.53 -23.12 3.61
N LEU A 397 -10.31 -22.18 3.05
CA LEU A 397 -10.02 -21.42 1.82
C LEU A 397 -9.81 -22.30 0.58
N LYS A 398 -10.38 -23.51 0.56
CA LYS A 398 -10.21 -24.50 -0.51
C LYS A 398 -11.57 -25.04 -0.96
N PRO A 399 -11.71 -25.45 -2.23
CA PRO A 399 -12.90 -26.14 -2.69
C PRO A 399 -13.18 -27.39 -1.83
N PRO A 400 -14.45 -27.72 -1.55
CA PRO A 400 -15.67 -27.09 -2.07
C PRO A 400 -16.22 -25.91 -1.21
N GLU A 401 -15.42 -25.28 -0.36
CA GLU A 401 -15.88 -24.23 0.57
C GLU A 401 -16.36 -22.94 -0.13
N ILE A 402 -17.53 -22.46 0.29
CA ILE A 402 -18.19 -21.25 -0.23
C ILE A 402 -18.66 -20.33 0.89
N ILE A 403 -18.73 -19.04 0.60
CA ILE A 403 -19.50 -18.05 1.34
C ILE A 403 -20.88 -17.97 0.69
N VAL A 404 -21.95 -17.93 1.47
CA VAL A 404 -23.33 -17.87 0.98
C VAL A 404 -24.09 -16.67 1.55
N ASN A 405 -25.10 -16.20 0.84
CA ASN A 405 -26.04 -15.22 1.35
C ASN A 405 -26.73 -15.78 2.62
N PRO A 406 -26.86 -15.00 3.73
CA PRO A 406 -27.57 -15.44 4.93
C PRO A 406 -28.96 -16.03 4.68
N GLU A 407 -29.68 -15.57 3.66
CA GLU A 407 -31.01 -16.08 3.30
C GLU A 407 -30.99 -17.58 2.94
N LEU A 408 -29.89 -18.09 2.37
CA LEU A 408 -29.71 -19.52 2.07
C LEU A 408 -29.42 -20.37 3.31
N CYS A 409 -29.16 -19.73 4.45
CA CYS A 409 -28.93 -20.40 5.72
C CYS A 409 -30.18 -20.46 6.60
N GLU A 410 -31.27 -19.77 6.21
CA GLU A 410 -32.51 -19.85 6.96
C GLU A 410 -33.12 -21.25 6.83
N LYS A 411 -33.12 -21.98 7.95
CA LYS A 411 -33.93 -23.18 8.07
C LYS A 411 -35.40 -22.74 8.19
N CYS A 412 -36.15 -23.05 7.14
CA CYS A 412 -37.55 -22.68 6.95
C CYS A 412 -37.80 -21.16 6.76
N PRO A 413 -37.56 -20.64 5.55
CA PRO A 413 -38.00 -19.32 5.12
C PRO A 413 -39.51 -19.10 5.38
N PRO A 414 -39.99 -17.86 5.61
CA PRO A 414 -41.38 -17.56 5.98
C PRO A 414 -42.46 -18.14 5.04
N ASP A 415 -42.14 -18.24 3.75
CA ASP A 415 -43.06 -18.72 2.72
C ASP A 415 -42.99 -20.24 2.50
N THR A 416 -42.15 -20.96 3.27
CA THR A 416 -41.96 -22.41 3.09
C THR A 416 -43.16 -23.22 3.57
N ILE A 417 -43.85 -22.73 4.61
CA ILE A 417 -45.01 -23.39 5.21
C ILE A 417 -46.27 -22.86 4.52
N GLU A 418 -46.71 -23.56 3.49
CA GLU A 418 -47.95 -23.29 2.81
C GLU A 418 -49.11 -24.02 3.53
N VAL A 419 -50.01 -23.24 4.11
CA VAL A 419 -51.27 -23.70 4.72
C VAL A 419 -52.38 -22.87 4.10
N ASN A 420 -53.37 -23.51 3.49
CA ASN A 420 -54.50 -22.83 2.87
C ASN A 420 -55.81 -23.15 3.63
N VAL A 421 -56.69 -22.16 3.75
CA VAL A 421 -57.99 -22.30 4.44
C VAL A 421 -58.84 -23.43 3.85
N SER A 422 -58.78 -23.66 2.54
CA SER A 422 -59.53 -24.74 1.86
C SER A 422 -59.03 -26.14 2.20
N GLU A 423 -57.75 -26.32 2.52
CA GLU A 423 -57.24 -27.61 3.02
C GLU A 423 -57.69 -27.84 4.47
N LEU A 424 -57.67 -26.79 5.29
CA LEU A 424 -58.17 -26.84 6.66
C LEU A 424 -59.68 -27.12 6.73
N GLU A 425 -60.49 -26.60 5.80
CA GLU A 425 -61.91 -26.94 5.66
C GLU A 425 -62.14 -28.45 5.43
N LYS A 426 -61.28 -29.11 4.65
CA LYS A 426 -61.39 -30.56 4.42
C LYS A 426 -61.06 -31.33 5.70
N LEU A 427 -60.00 -30.94 6.40
CA LEU A 427 -59.60 -31.55 7.67
C LEU A 427 -60.65 -31.32 8.78
N ALA A 428 -61.36 -30.19 8.74
CA ALA A 428 -62.49 -29.91 9.63
C ALA A 428 -63.68 -30.85 9.40
N ARG A 429 -63.97 -31.23 8.15
CA ARG A 429 -65.02 -32.22 7.82
C ARG A 429 -64.64 -33.64 8.25
N GLU A 430 -63.35 -33.92 8.40
CA GLU A 430 -62.83 -35.17 8.93
C GLU A 430 -62.78 -35.19 10.47
N GLU A 431 -63.27 -34.13 11.14
CA GLU A 431 -63.27 -33.93 12.60
C GLU A 431 -61.87 -34.07 13.25
N LYS A 432 -60.79 -33.78 12.50
CA LYS A 432 -59.43 -33.83 13.05
C LYS A 432 -59.24 -32.76 14.12
N THR A 433 -58.52 -33.15 15.16
CA THR A 433 -58.08 -32.24 16.23
C THR A 433 -56.95 -31.33 15.74
N THR A 434 -56.79 -30.16 16.37
CA THR A 434 -55.65 -29.26 16.14
C THR A 434 -54.31 -29.95 16.32
N ARG A 435 -54.21 -30.90 17.26
CA ARG A 435 -53.02 -31.75 17.43
C ARG A 435 -52.75 -32.67 16.24
N GLU A 436 -53.75 -33.36 15.72
CA GLU A 436 -53.57 -34.25 14.57
C GLU A 436 -53.15 -33.46 13.32
N ILE A 437 -53.70 -32.26 13.13
CA ILE A 437 -53.34 -31.35 12.03
C ILE A 437 -51.91 -30.83 12.21
N LEU A 438 -51.54 -30.46 13.44
CA LEU A 438 -50.18 -30.04 13.77
C LEU A 438 -49.17 -31.17 13.55
N GLU A 439 -49.47 -32.39 13.95
CA GLU A 439 -48.61 -33.56 13.73
C GLU A 439 -48.43 -33.84 12.22
N GLU A 440 -49.51 -33.78 11.43
CA GLU A 440 -49.47 -33.98 9.97
C GLU A 440 -48.64 -32.92 9.24
N TYR A 441 -48.85 -31.64 9.57
CA TYR A 441 -48.11 -30.54 8.96
C TYR A 441 -46.65 -30.49 9.46
N THR A 442 -46.41 -30.80 10.74
CA THR A 442 -45.05 -30.89 11.27
C THR A 442 -44.28 -31.98 10.55
N GLU A 443 -44.87 -33.14 10.28
CA GLU A 443 -44.24 -34.20 9.50
C GLU A 443 -43.97 -33.75 8.05
N LYS A 444 -44.97 -33.11 7.40
CA LYS A 444 -44.86 -32.59 6.04
C LYS A 444 -43.72 -31.58 5.87
N TYR A 445 -43.48 -30.75 6.88
CA TYR A 445 -42.47 -29.70 6.85
C TYR A 445 -41.17 -30.05 7.60
N ARG A 446 -41.10 -31.23 8.25
CA ARG A 446 -39.89 -31.74 8.92
C ARG A 446 -38.75 -31.97 7.94
N GLU A 447 -39.03 -32.55 6.77
CA GLU A 447 -38.04 -32.77 5.72
C GLU A 447 -37.52 -31.45 5.11
N LYS A 448 -38.27 -30.35 5.27
CA LYS A 448 -37.87 -28.99 4.85
C LYS A 448 -37.16 -28.19 5.95
N GLY A 449 -36.89 -28.81 7.11
CA GLY A 449 -36.15 -28.20 8.21
C GLY A 449 -36.94 -27.15 9.01
N CYS A 450 -38.27 -27.19 8.97
CA CYS A 450 -39.12 -26.32 9.79
C CYS A 450 -39.29 -26.88 11.20
N GLU A 451 -39.00 -26.06 12.21
CA GLU A 451 -39.29 -26.40 13.60
C GLU A 451 -40.80 -26.48 13.84
N PRO A 452 -41.30 -27.41 14.70
CA PRO A 452 -42.73 -27.58 14.97
C PRO A 452 -43.42 -26.29 15.41
N GLU A 453 -42.73 -25.44 16.17
CA GLU A 453 -43.25 -24.15 16.68
C GLU A 453 -43.59 -23.17 15.54
N LYS A 454 -42.77 -23.11 14.48
CA LYS A 454 -43.04 -22.27 13.29
C LYS A 454 -44.24 -22.79 12.50
N VAL A 455 -44.37 -24.11 12.39
CA VAL A 455 -45.51 -24.76 11.73
C VAL A 455 -46.80 -24.47 12.50
N GLU A 456 -46.73 -24.52 13.84
CA GLU A 456 -47.84 -24.19 14.72
C GLU A 456 -48.28 -22.72 14.59
N GLU A 457 -47.34 -21.77 14.56
CA GLU A 457 -47.63 -20.34 14.39
C GLU A 457 -48.35 -20.07 13.06
N LYS A 458 -47.93 -20.73 11.97
CA LYS A 458 -48.57 -20.55 10.66
C LYS A 458 -49.96 -21.17 10.62
N LEU A 459 -50.14 -22.36 11.19
CA LEU A 459 -51.46 -22.97 11.37
C LEU A 459 -52.38 -22.08 12.21
N ARG A 460 -51.83 -21.44 13.26
CA ARG A 460 -52.54 -20.45 14.09
C ARG A 460 -53.09 -19.29 13.28
N GLU A 461 -52.25 -18.70 12.46
CA GLU A 461 -52.63 -17.60 11.56
C GLU A 461 -53.74 -18.03 10.58
N THR A 462 -53.55 -19.15 9.88
CA THR A 462 -54.48 -19.59 8.82
C THR A 462 -55.82 -20.11 9.36
N ILE A 463 -55.85 -20.79 10.51
CA ILE A 463 -57.10 -21.19 11.16
C ILE A 463 -57.86 -19.95 11.65
N ALA A 464 -57.17 -18.97 12.24
CA ALA A 464 -57.81 -17.71 12.66
C ALA A 464 -58.34 -16.92 11.45
N GLU A 465 -57.68 -16.97 10.31
CA GLU A 465 -58.19 -16.47 9.04
C GLU A 465 -59.46 -17.22 8.60
N GLY A 466 -59.45 -18.56 8.59
CA GLY A 466 -60.61 -19.37 8.21
C GLY A 466 -61.83 -19.19 9.12
N VAL A 467 -61.62 -19.00 10.42
CA VAL A 467 -62.68 -18.69 11.38
C VAL A 467 -63.25 -17.28 11.13
N ARG A 468 -62.40 -16.26 10.91
CA ARG A 468 -62.86 -14.91 10.53
C ARG A 468 -63.62 -14.89 9.21
N ALA A 469 -63.20 -15.71 8.26
CA ALA A 469 -63.84 -15.88 6.95
C ALA A 469 -65.10 -16.77 7.02
N GLY A 470 -65.53 -17.22 8.21
CA GLY A 470 -66.76 -17.99 8.39
C GLY A 470 -66.73 -19.36 7.70
N ARG A 471 -65.57 -20.00 7.61
CA ARG A 471 -65.40 -21.30 6.92
C ARG A 471 -65.57 -22.52 7.83
N PHE A 472 -65.18 -22.37 9.10
CA PHE A 472 -65.29 -23.39 10.14
C PHE A 472 -65.27 -22.74 11.53
N ARG A 473 -65.71 -23.46 12.57
CA ARG A 473 -65.61 -23.05 13.99
C ARG A 473 -64.64 -23.96 14.73
N VAL A 474 -64.16 -23.49 15.87
CA VAL A 474 -63.31 -24.27 16.77
C VAL A 474 -64.07 -24.42 18.09
N ASP A 475 -64.45 -25.65 18.45
CA ASP A 475 -65.20 -25.99 19.67
C ASP A 475 -66.36 -25.02 20.02
N GLY A 476 -67.16 -24.63 19.02
CA GLY A 476 -68.30 -23.75 19.20
C GLY A 476 -67.99 -22.29 19.56
N ARG A 477 -66.73 -21.84 19.45
CA ARG A 477 -66.28 -20.48 19.77
C ARG A 477 -66.01 -19.65 18.51
N GLU A 478 -66.13 -18.32 18.64
CA GLU A 478 -65.89 -17.34 17.55
C GLU A 478 -64.39 -17.03 17.33
N LEU A 479 -63.52 -17.33 18.30
CA LEU A 479 -62.07 -17.15 18.23
C LEU A 479 -61.37 -18.37 18.87
N PRO A 480 -60.36 -18.98 18.21
CA PRO A 480 -59.69 -20.19 18.71
C PRO A 480 -58.73 -19.88 19.87
N GLU A 481 -58.69 -20.74 20.90
CA GLU A 481 -57.69 -20.68 22.00
C GLU A 481 -56.46 -21.53 21.70
N PHE A 482 -56.54 -22.42 20.70
CA PHE A 482 -55.46 -23.28 20.25
C PHE A 482 -54.93 -24.20 21.34
N THR A 483 -55.85 -24.83 22.05
CA THR A 483 -55.53 -25.96 22.90
C THR A 483 -55.40 -27.24 22.05
N PRO A 484 -54.52 -28.20 22.42
CA PRO A 484 -54.19 -29.35 21.58
C PRO A 484 -55.37 -30.27 21.20
N ASP A 485 -56.45 -30.23 21.97
CA ASP A 485 -57.59 -31.13 21.82
C ASP A 485 -58.81 -30.46 21.15
N GLU A 486 -58.65 -29.23 20.65
CA GLU A 486 -59.72 -28.50 19.95
C GLU A 486 -60.06 -29.16 18.61
N LYS A 487 -61.36 -29.25 18.30
CA LYS A 487 -61.84 -29.76 17.02
C LYS A 487 -62.27 -28.62 16.11
N LEU A 488 -61.78 -28.66 14.87
CA LEU A 488 -62.36 -27.87 13.79
C LEU A 488 -63.71 -28.51 13.43
N GLN A 489 -64.77 -27.71 13.52
CA GLN A 489 -66.14 -28.12 13.20
C GLN A 489 -66.62 -27.34 11.98
N PRO A 490 -67.26 -28.01 11.01
CA PRO A 490 -67.98 -27.29 9.97
C PRO A 490 -69.10 -26.46 10.61
N LEU A 491 -69.38 -25.29 10.05
CA LEU A 491 -70.53 -24.49 10.44
C LEU A 491 -71.80 -25.23 10.06
N GLU A 492 -72.52 -25.78 11.05
CA GLU A 492 -73.88 -26.28 10.83
C GLU A 492 -74.80 -25.11 10.50
N GLY A 493 -75.18 -25.07 9.23
CA GLY A 493 -76.19 -24.19 8.66
C GLY A 493 -76.59 -24.77 7.33
N ASP A 494 -77.70 -25.50 7.32
CA ASP A 494 -78.40 -25.95 6.12
C ASP A 494 -78.54 -24.79 5.13
N VAL A 495 -77.79 -24.83 4.03
CA VAL A 495 -78.39 -24.70 2.71
C VAL A 495 -77.71 -25.74 1.83
N ASP A 496 -78.52 -26.75 1.51
CA ASP A 496 -78.32 -27.69 0.43
C ASP A 496 -77.60 -27.07 -0.77
N ALA A 497 -76.64 -27.81 -1.30
CA ALA A 497 -76.48 -27.89 -2.74
C ALA A 497 -77.81 -28.39 -3.32
N THR A 498 -78.74 -27.48 -3.52
CA THR A 498 -79.79 -27.68 -4.52
C THR A 498 -79.13 -27.42 -5.86
N ASP A 499 -78.93 -28.48 -6.63
CA ASP A 499 -79.12 -28.41 -8.08
C ASP A 499 -80.58 -27.97 -8.30
N GLY A 500 -80.82 -26.67 -8.11
CA GLY A 500 -82.10 -26.04 -8.35
C GLY A 500 -82.13 -25.57 -9.80
N GLU A 501 -82.88 -26.28 -10.65
CA GLU A 501 -83.34 -25.78 -11.96
C GLU A 501 -84.36 -24.63 -11.79
N GLY A 502 -84.03 -23.61 -10.99
CA GLY A 502 -84.83 -22.42 -10.74
C GLY A 502 -84.01 -21.14 -10.96
N PRO A 503 -84.64 -20.01 -11.32
CA PRO A 503 -83.92 -18.79 -11.64
C PRO A 503 -83.20 -18.23 -10.40
N ILE A 504 -81.90 -17.99 -10.54
CA ILE A 504 -81.03 -17.35 -9.53
C ILE A 504 -81.51 -15.90 -9.34
N ARG A 505 -81.75 -15.48 -8.08
CA ARG A 505 -82.34 -14.16 -7.76
C ARG A 505 -81.41 -13.20 -7.04
N GLU A 506 -80.31 -13.70 -6.47
CA GLU A 506 -79.29 -12.91 -5.77
C GLU A 506 -77.95 -13.62 -5.89
N ILE A 507 -76.87 -12.86 -6.10
CA ILE A 507 -75.50 -13.36 -6.26
C ILE A 507 -74.58 -12.42 -5.48
N GLU A 508 -73.81 -12.97 -4.54
CA GLU A 508 -72.72 -12.28 -3.84
C GLU A 508 -71.43 -13.09 -4.03
N LEU A 509 -70.39 -12.46 -4.60
CA LEU A 509 -69.12 -13.11 -4.96
C LEU A 509 -67.94 -12.25 -4.48
N GLU A 510 -67.09 -12.82 -3.63
CA GLU A 510 -65.85 -12.19 -3.16
C GLU A 510 -64.65 -13.09 -3.51
N PHE A 511 -63.66 -12.54 -4.22
CA PHE A 511 -62.50 -13.29 -4.70
C PHE A 511 -61.27 -12.38 -4.83
N SER A 512 -60.08 -12.95 -4.59
CA SER A 512 -58.79 -12.30 -4.84
C SER A 512 -58.10 -12.94 -6.04
N THR A 513 -57.50 -12.14 -6.91
CA THR A 513 -56.79 -12.65 -8.09
C THR A 513 -55.72 -11.68 -8.57
N SER A 514 -54.82 -12.16 -9.44
CA SER A 514 -53.75 -11.36 -10.02
C SER A 514 -54.29 -10.35 -11.05
N LEU A 515 -53.52 -9.28 -11.31
CA LEU A 515 -53.90 -8.27 -12.31
C LEU A 515 -54.04 -8.85 -13.73
N ASP A 516 -53.38 -9.97 -14.02
CA ASP A 516 -53.41 -10.63 -15.33
C ASP A 516 -54.80 -11.21 -15.66
N ASN A 517 -55.61 -11.54 -14.65
CA ASN A 517 -56.96 -12.10 -14.81
C ASN A 517 -58.07 -11.05 -14.86
N MET A 518 -57.75 -9.75 -14.84
CA MET A 518 -58.73 -8.66 -14.81
C MET A 518 -59.66 -8.65 -16.03
N PHE A 519 -59.17 -9.05 -17.20
CA PHE A 519 -60.00 -9.17 -18.41
C PHE A 519 -61.11 -10.22 -18.25
N ASP A 520 -60.83 -11.31 -17.56
CA ASP A 520 -61.80 -12.37 -17.33
C ASP A 520 -62.80 -11.98 -16.24
N ILE A 521 -62.38 -11.22 -15.22
CA ILE A 521 -63.30 -10.62 -14.24
C ILE A 521 -64.28 -9.66 -14.92
N ILE A 522 -63.81 -8.82 -15.85
CA ILE A 522 -64.68 -7.91 -16.60
C ILE A 522 -65.68 -8.69 -17.45
N LYS A 523 -65.27 -9.83 -18.04
CA LYS A 523 -66.19 -10.72 -18.77
C LYS A 523 -67.24 -11.34 -17.85
N ILE A 524 -66.84 -11.78 -16.66
CA ILE A 524 -67.76 -12.36 -15.66
C ILE A 524 -68.76 -11.31 -15.19
N LYS A 525 -68.30 -10.09 -14.84
CA LYS A 525 -69.17 -8.97 -14.50
C LYS A 525 -70.19 -8.69 -15.62
N LYS A 526 -69.72 -8.67 -16.87
CA LYS A 526 -70.59 -8.45 -18.04
C LYS A 526 -71.63 -9.55 -18.19
N ALA A 527 -71.25 -10.82 -18.01
CA ALA A 527 -72.16 -11.95 -18.07
C ALA A 527 -73.24 -11.88 -16.97
N ILE A 528 -72.87 -11.53 -15.72
CA ILE A 528 -73.85 -11.38 -14.63
C ILE A 528 -74.80 -10.21 -14.90
N ASN A 529 -74.31 -9.12 -15.50
CA ASN A 529 -75.12 -7.95 -15.85
C ASN A 529 -76.10 -8.19 -17.04
N GLU A 530 -76.04 -9.34 -17.72
CA GLU A 530 -77.05 -9.72 -18.73
C GLU A 530 -78.37 -10.12 -18.05
N ASP A 531 -78.31 -10.69 -16.84
CA ASP A 531 -79.47 -11.19 -16.10
C ASP A 531 -79.83 -10.34 -14.86
N PHE A 532 -78.90 -9.51 -14.34
CA PHE A 532 -79.10 -8.67 -13.15
C PHE A 532 -78.97 -7.17 -13.49
N LEU A 533 -80.03 -6.39 -13.24
CA LEU A 533 -80.10 -4.95 -13.59
C LEU A 533 -79.38 -4.01 -12.59
N ASN A 534 -79.21 -4.45 -11.34
CA ASN A 534 -78.57 -3.68 -10.27
C ASN A 534 -77.32 -4.44 -9.78
N LEU A 535 -76.18 -4.17 -10.40
CA LEU A 535 -74.90 -4.78 -10.06
C LEU A 535 -73.94 -3.70 -9.53
N ASP A 536 -73.59 -3.79 -8.25
CA ASP A 536 -72.50 -3.01 -7.66
C ASP A 536 -71.24 -3.87 -7.61
N ALA A 537 -70.12 -3.36 -8.13
CA ALA A 537 -68.88 -4.10 -8.22
C ALA A 537 -67.70 -3.17 -7.94
N VAL A 538 -66.98 -3.46 -6.86
CA VAL A 538 -65.84 -2.69 -6.37
C VAL A 538 -64.58 -3.53 -6.49
N ALA A 539 -63.54 -2.98 -7.11
CA ALA A 539 -62.21 -3.62 -7.20
C ALA A 539 -61.19 -2.82 -6.39
N GLU A 540 -60.43 -3.51 -5.53
CA GLU A 540 -59.29 -2.91 -4.82
C GLU A 540 -57.98 -3.35 -5.47
N ILE A 541 -57.23 -2.41 -6.03
CA ILE A 541 -55.97 -2.68 -6.74
C ILE A 541 -54.81 -2.06 -5.98
N ARG A 542 -53.79 -2.87 -5.68
CA ARG A 542 -52.54 -2.45 -5.04
C ARG A 542 -51.37 -2.61 -6.01
N ILE A 543 -50.67 -1.52 -6.31
CA ILE A 543 -49.45 -1.50 -7.13
C ILE A 543 -48.27 -1.12 -6.23
N VAL A 544 -47.22 -1.94 -6.23
CA VAL A 544 -45.98 -1.68 -5.50
C VAL A 544 -44.82 -1.77 -6.48
N ALA A 545 -44.01 -0.72 -6.54
CA ALA A 545 -42.75 -0.70 -7.29
C ALA A 545 -41.65 -0.29 -6.32
N SER A 546 -40.60 -1.11 -6.23
CA SER A 546 -39.52 -0.95 -5.23
C SER A 546 -38.10 -0.93 -5.82
N ASP A 547 -37.96 -1.15 -7.13
CA ASP A 547 -36.66 -1.15 -7.83
C ASP A 547 -36.74 -0.33 -9.13
N GLY A 548 -36.52 0.98 -9.00
CA GLY A 548 -36.50 1.91 -10.14
C GLY A 548 -36.66 3.38 -9.77
N GLU A 549 -36.25 4.28 -10.66
CA GLU A 549 -36.35 5.73 -10.49
C GLU A 549 -37.39 6.36 -11.44
N MET A 550 -38.26 7.23 -10.91
CA MET A 550 -39.24 7.99 -11.70
C MET A 550 -39.20 9.47 -11.33
N ASN A 551 -39.17 10.36 -12.33
CA ASN A 551 -39.20 11.79 -12.08
C ASN A 551 -40.60 12.27 -11.62
N GLY A 552 -40.63 13.37 -10.86
CA GLY A 552 -41.86 13.87 -10.24
C GLY A 552 -42.94 14.33 -11.22
N GLU A 553 -42.55 14.82 -12.40
CA GLU A 553 -43.50 15.27 -13.42
C GLU A 553 -44.25 14.09 -14.06
N LYS A 554 -43.58 12.95 -14.27
CA LYS A 554 -44.20 11.73 -14.77
C LYS A 554 -45.14 11.11 -13.74
N TYR A 555 -44.77 11.16 -12.45
CA TYR A 555 -45.65 10.77 -11.36
C TYR A 555 -46.90 11.67 -11.25
N GLY A 556 -46.74 13.00 -11.41
CA GLY A 556 -47.85 13.94 -11.43
C GLY A 556 -48.87 13.64 -12.52
N LYS A 557 -48.41 13.33 -13.73
CA LYS A 557 -49.30 12.94 -14.86
C LYS A 557 -50.08 11.65 -14.58
N ILE A 558 -49.51 10.71 -13.82
CA ILE A 558 -50.22 9.48 -13.41
C ILE A 558 -51.37 9.81 -12.45
N LEU A 559 -51.14 10.69 -11.48
CA LEU A 559 -52.19 11.11 -10.54
C LEU A 559 -53.30 11.89 -11.25
N GLU A 560 -52.95 12.81 -12.15
CA GLU A 560 -53.93 13.52 -12.99
C GLU A 560 -54.78 12.54 -13.83
N THR A 561 -54.16 11.46 -14.33
CA THR A 561 -54.87 10.42 -15.07
C THR A 561 -55.86 9.66 -14.17
N PHE A 562 -55.50 9.37 -12.91
CA PHE A 562 -56.43 8.74 -11.96
C PHE A 562 -57.63 9.64 -11.63
N GLU A 563 -57.40 10.95 -11.46
CA GLU A 563 -58.51 11.90 -11.26
C GLU A 563 -59.42 11.99 -12.48
N GLN A 564 -58.86 12.05 -13.69
CA GLN A 564 -59.64 12.12 -14.94
C GLN A 564 -60.48 10.86 -15.18
N LEU A 565 -59.99 9.69 -14.76
CA LEU A 565 -60.69 8.41 -14.87
C LEU A 565 -61.64 8.14 -13.67
N GLY A 566 -61.72 9.06 -12.70
CA GLY A 566 -62.56 8.91 -11.51
C GLY A 566 -62.11 7.81 -10.55
N ILE A 567 -60.82 7.43 -10.58
CA ILE A 567 -60.25 6.38 -9.75
C ILE A 567 -59.91 6.96 -8.37
N GLN A 568 -60.58 6.47 -7.32
CA GLN A 568 -60.35 6.95 -5.97
C GLN A 568 -59.08 6.31 -5.36
N LEU A 569 -58.09 7.14 -5.06
CA LEU A 569 -56.84 6.68 -4.49
C LEU A 569 -56.96 6.46 -2.98
N LYS A 570 -56.88 5.20 -2.52
CA LYS A 570 -56.99 4.84 -1.09
C LYS A 570 -55.70 5.08 -0.28
N LYS A 571 -54.52 4.99 -0.91
CA LYS A 571 -53.22 5.17 -0.23
C LYS A 571 -52.11 5.55 -1.23
N SER A 572 -51.35 6.61 -0.93
CA SER A 572 -50.14 7.03 -1.66
C SER A 572 -48.96 7.10 -0.70
N ILE A 573 -47.87 6.40 -0.98
CA ILE A 573 -46.62 6.52 -0.24
C ILE A 573 -45.50 6.71 -1.26
N ARG A 574 -44.79 7.84 -1.16
CA ARG A 574 -43.57 8.13 -1.92
C ARG A 574 -42.41 8.21 -0.93
N ARG A 575 -41.32 7.50 -1.21
CA ARG A 575 -40.06 7.59 -0.47
C ARG A 575 -38.97 8.08 -1.38
#